data_AF-X1UXA4-F1
#
_entry.id   AF-X1UXA4-F1
#
_cell.length_a   1.000
_cell.length_b   1.000
_cell.length_c   1.000
_cell.angle_alpha   90.00
_cell.angle_beta   90.00
_cell.angle_gamma   90.00
#
_symmetry.space_group_name_H-M   'P 1'
#
loop_
_entity.id
_entity.type
_entity.pdbx_description
1 polymer ?
#
loop_
_entity_poly.entity_id
_entity_poly.type
_entity_poly.pdbx_seq_one_letter_code
_entity_poly.pdbx_strand_id
1 'polypeptide(L)'
;VYIEWMRPRVEELYRVLKPTGSFYLHCDWHANAHLRIMLDEIFGEKKFRNEIIWSYKRYTAASKRFQRLHDTLLFYMKCFRPYGTQKKNNLL
;
A
#
# COMPACT_ATOMS: atom_id res chain seq x y z
N VAL A 1 10.04 14.12 10.97
CA VAL A 1 9.05 15.12 10.51
C VAL A 1 7.89 14.51 9.70
N TYR A 2 8.06 14.09 8.44
CA TYR A 2 6.91 13.63 7.62
C TYR A 2 6.25 12.34 8.13
N ILE A 3 7.06 11.34 8.51
CA ILE A 3 6.54 10.06 9.00
C ILE A 3 5.83 10.24 10.34
N GLU A 4 6.43 11.00 11.26
CA GLU A 4 5.82 11.31 12.57
C GLU A 4 4.49 12.06 12.41
N TRP A 5 4.38 12.90 11.37
CA TRP A 5 3.12 13.56 11.04
C TRP A 5 2.08 12.58 10.47
N MET A 6 2.48 11.63 9.62
CA MET A 6 1.54 10.66 9.04
C MET A 6 1.13 9.53 9.99
N ARG A 7 2.02 9.08 10.87
CA ARG A 7 1.79 7.98 11.80
C ARG A 7 0.45 8.08 12.55
N PRO A 8 0.13 9.15 13.30
CA PRO A 8 -1.12 9.23 14.04
C PRO A 8 -2.36 9.18 13.12
N ARG A 9 -2.26 9.67 11.88
CA ARG A 9 -3.36 9.61 10.92
C ARG A 9 -3.59 8.19 10.45
N VAL A 10 -2.52 7.46 10.16
CA VAL A 10 -2.59 6.06 9.73
C VAL A 10 -3.10 5.17 10.86
N GLU A 11 -2.72 5.44 12.11
CA GLU A 11 -3.26 4.74 13.28
C GLU A 11 -4.78 4.93 13.43
N GLU A 12 -5.27 6.16 13.26
CA GLU A 12 -6.71 6.43 13.28
C GLU A 12 -7.44 5.79 12.10
N LEU A 13 -6.84 5.79 10.90
CA LEU A 13 -7.39 5.09 9.74
C LEU A 13 -7.43 3.58 9.97
N TYR A 14 -6.39 3.01 10.56
CA TYR A 14 -6.37 1.60 10.93
C TYR A 14 -7.46 1.27 11.95
N ARG A 15 -7.70 2.14 12.94
CA ARG A 15 -8.76 1.97 13.94
C ARG A 15 -10.15 1.91 13.29
N VAL A 16 -10.45 2.84 12.39
CA VAL A 16 -11.77 2.94 11.72
C VAL A 16 -11.96 1.90 10.61
N LEU A 17 -10.88 1.40 10.02
CA LEU A 17 -10.95 0.45 8.92
C LEU A 17 -11.69 -0.84 9.33
N LYS A 18 -12.66 -1.26 8.52
CA LYS A 18 -13.37 -2.54 8.71
C LYS A 18 -12.39 -3.71 8.71
N PRO A 19 -12.67 -4.82 9.41
CA PRO A 19 -11.81 -6.01 9.37
C PRO A 19 -11.54 -6.51 7.94
N THR A 20 -12.52 -6.42 7.05
CA THR A 20 -12.40 -6.80 5.63
C THR A 20 -11.86 -5.69 4.72
N GLY A 21 -11.54 -4.52 5.29
CA GLY A 21 -11.13 -3.34 4.55
C GLY A 21 -9.72 -3.44 3.96
N SER A 22 -9.57 -2.83 2.79
CA SER A 22 -8.30 -2.59 2.11
C SER A 22 -7.81 -1.17 2.40
N PHE A 23 -6.50 -1.02 2.49
CA PHE A 23 -5.83 0.26 2.67
C PHE A 23 -4.83 0.46 1.54
N TYR A 24 -4.90 1.61 0.88
CA TYR A 24 -4.01 1.98 -0.20
C TYR A 24 -3.30 3.28 0.16
N LEU A 25 -1.98 3.30 0.06
CA LEU A 25 -1.19 4.50 0.28
C LEU A 25 -0.33 4.78 -0.94
N HIS A 26 -0.56 5.91 -1.58
CA HIS A 26 0.31 6.45 -2.61
C HIS A 26 1.34 7.37 -1.95
N CYS A 27 2.63 7.17 -2.26
CA CYS A 27 3.66 8.12 -1.83
C CYS A 27 4.82 8.16 -2.82
N ASP A 28 5.48 9.31 -2.88
CA ASP A 28 6.70 9.49 -3.62
C ASP A 28 7.80 8.52 -3.15
N TRP A 29 8.67 8.18 -4.09
CA TRP A 29 9.80 7.27 -3.89
C TRP A 29 10.74 7.60 -2.74
N HIS A 30 10.89 8.88 -2.39
CA HIS A 30 11.77 9.31 -1.31
C HIS A 30 11.31 8.76 0.04
N ALA A 31 10.00 8.71 0.26
CA ALA A 31 9.40 8.32 1.54
C ALA A 31 8.80 6.91 1.51
N ASN A 32 8.58 6.32 0.33
CA ASN A 32 7.91 5.03 0.16
C ASN A 32 8.51 3.91 1.04
N ALA A 33 9.84 3.77 1.06
CA ALA A 33 10.51 2.75 1.86
C ALA A 33 10.28 2.94 3.37
N HIS A 34 10.37 4.18 3.84
CA HIS A 34 10.15 4.46 5.26
C HIS A 34 8.68 4.34 5.68
N LEU A 35 7.76 4.67 4.78
CA LEU A 35 6.32 4.48 5.02
C LEU A 35 5.92 3.02 5.04
N ARG A 36 6.56 2.20 4.21
CA ARG A 36 6.37 0.75 4.26
C ARG A 36 6.75 0.20 5.63
N ILE A 37 7.91 0.58 6.17
CA ILE A 37 8.32 0.18 7.53
C ILE A 37 7.29 0.63 8.57
N MET A 38 6.86 1.90 8.52
CA MET A 38 5.84 2.42 9.44
C MET A 38 4.51 1.65 9.32
N LEU A 39 4.08 1.32 8.11
CA LEU A 39 2.86 0.54 7.88
C LEU A 39 2.99 -0.89 8.37
N ASP A 40 4.17 -1.50 8.22
CA ASP A 40 4.47 -2.84 8.72
C ASP A 40 4.42 -2.89 10.25
N GLU A 41 4.81 -1.80 10.94
CA GLU A 41 4.63 -1.67 12.41
C GLU A 41 3.15 -1.57 12.82
N ILE A 42 2.32 -0.83 12.07
CA ILE A 42 0.91 -0.57 12.43
C ILE A 42 0.00 -1.74 12.04
N PHE A 43 0.11 -2.23 10.81
CA PHE A 43 -0.74 -3.29 10.26
C PHE A 43 -0.14 -4.69 10.50
N GLY A 44 1.18 -4.80 10.60
CA GLY A 44 1.92 -6.06 10.60
C GLY A 44 2.42 -6.44 9.21
N GLU A 45 3.67 -6.91 9.11
CA GLU A 45 4.33 -7.32 7.86
C GLU A 45 3.50 -8.34 7.03
N LYS A 46 2.82 -9.28 7.69
CA LYS A 46 1.97 -10.31 7.04
C LYS A 46 0.71 -9.74 6.38
N LYS A 47 0.37 -8.48 6.65
CA LYS A 47 -0.79 -7.78 6.09
C LYS A 47 -0.45 -6.99 4.83
N PHE A 48 0.82 -6.87 4.50
CA PHE A 48 1.25 -6.37 3.20
C PHE A 48 0.80 -7.34 2.11
N ARG A 49 0.09 -6.84 1.10
CA ARG A 49 -0.47 -7.68 0.02
C ARG A 49 0.29 -7.49 -1.27
N ASN A 50 0.48 -6.25 -1.69
CA ASN A 50 1.16 -5.96 -2.94
C ASN A 50 1.65 -4.52 -3.00
N GLU A 51 2.54 -4.27 -3.95
CA GLU A 51 2.94 -2.95 -4.42
C GLU A 51 2.42 -2.77 -5.85
N ILE A 52 1.55 -1.79 -6.05
CA ILE A 52 0.95 -1.50 -7.35
C ILE A 52 1.80 -0.42 -8.01
N ILE A 53 2.42 -0.76 -9.12
CA ILE A 53 3.19 0.18 -9.94
C ILE A 53 2.28 0.74 -11.01
N TRP A 54 1.90 2.01 -10.87
CA TRP A 54 1.13 2.72 -11.86
C TRP A 54 2.08 3.42 -12.84
N SER A 55 2.29 2.78 -13.99
CA SER A 55 3.05 3.37 -15.09
C SER A 55 2.19 4.28 -15.96
N TYR A 56 2.74 5.44 -16.35
CA TYR A 56 2.12 6.38 -17.26
C TYR A 56 3.12 6.89 -18.30
N LYS A 57 2.61 7.26 -19.48
CA LYS A 57 3.44 7.86 -20.54
C LYS A 57 3.42 9.38 -20.39
N ARG A 58 4.60 9.99 -20.40
CA ARG A 58 4.79 11.45 -20.53
C ARG A 58 5.79 11.70 -21.67
N TYR A 59 5.68 12.87 -22.30
CA TYR A 59 6.70 13.30 -23.27
C TYR A 59 8.04 13.42 -22.56
N THR A 60 9.03 12.68 -23.04
CA THR A 60 10.38 12.67 -22.46
C THR A 60 11.13 13.91 -22.92
N ALA A 61 11.57 14.73 -21.97
CA ALA A 61 12.55 15.78 -22.23
C ALA A 61 13.97 15.21 -22.07
N ALA A 62 14.95 15.81 -22.77
CA ALA A 62 16.35 15.48 -22.58
C ALA A 62 16.75 15.74 -21.12
N SER A 63 17.17 14.69 -20.43
CA SER A 63 17.54 14.76 -19.02
C SER A 63 18.79 13.94 -18.76
N LYS A 64 19.61 14.40 -17.82
CA LYS A 64 20.79 13.67 -17.32
C LYS A 64 20.43 12.52 -16.37
N ARG A 65 19.15 12.35 -16.04
CA ARG A 65 18.63 11.33 -15.11
C ARG A 65 17.51 10.54 -15.77
N PHE A 66 17.38 9.28 -15.37
CA PHE A 66 16.25 8.44 -15.73
C PHE A 66 14.93 9.12 -15.36
N GLN A 67 14.01 9.18 -16.33
CA GLN A 67 12.71 9.79 -16.14
C GLN A 67 11.84 8.93 -15.22
N ARG A 68 11.16 9.58 -14.29
CA ARG A 68 10.18 8.93 -13.43
C ARG A 68 8.85 8.87 -14.18
N LEU A 69 8.48 7.68 -14.61
CA LEU A 69 7.27 7.41 -15.41
C LEU A 69 6.30 6.47 -14.69
N HIS A 70 6.49 6.29 -13.38
CA HIS A 70 5.62 5.47 -12.58
C HIS A 70 5.47 6.06 -11.19
N ASP A 71 4.29 5.81 -10.64
CA ASP A 71 3.93 6.05 -9.26
C ASP A 71 3.75 4.71 -8.55
N THR A 72 3.95 4.69 -7.24
CA THR A 72 3.91 3.48 -6.42
C THR A 72 2.81 3.58 -5.37
N LEU A 73 1.95 2.56 -5.32
CA LEU A 73 0.90 2.45 -4.31
C LEU A 73 1.11 1.19 -3.47
N LEU A 74 1.21 1.38 -2.16
CA LEU A 74 1.29 0.29 -1.18
C LEU A 74 -0.11 -0.22 -0.85
N PHE A 75 -0.31 -1.53 -0.92
CA PHE A 75 -1.59 -2.18 -0.63
C PHE A 75 -1.51 -3.07 0.61
N TYR A 76 -2.28 -2.71 1.63
CA TYR A 76 -2.44 -3.44 2.89
C TYR A 76 -3.88 -3.88 3.10
N MET A 77 -4.08 -4.91 3.92
CA MET A 77 -5.40 -5.40 4.31
C MET A 77 -5.45 -5.67 5.80
N LYS A 78 -6.50 -5.21 6.50
CA LYS A 78 -6.60 -5.37 7.96
C LYS A 78 -6.72 -6.84 8.38
N CYS A 79 -7.60 -7.61 7.75
CA CYS A 79 -7.71 -9.06 7.96
C CYS A 79 -6.97 -9.84 6.87
N PHE A 80 -6.39 -10.98 7.25
CA PHE A 80 -5.77 -11.89 6.28
C PHE A 80 -6.89 -12.65 5.58
N ARG A 81 -7.23 -12.25 4.36
CA ARG A 81 -8.07 -13.07 3.49
C ARG A 81 -7.16 -13.86 2.55
N PRO A 82 -7.15 -15.21 2.62
CA PRO A 82 -6.51 -16.00 1.59
C PRO A 82 -7.20 -15.70 0.26
N TYR A 83 -6.42 -15.23 -0.72
CA TYR A 83 -6.92 -15.05 -2.08
C TYR A 83 -7.04 -16.45 -2.67
N GLY A 84 -8.28 -16.95 -2.85
CA GLY A 84 -8.51 -18.22 -3.52
C GLY A 84 -9.36 -19.28 -2.81
N THR A 85 -9.96 -19.03 -1.64
CA THR A 85 -11.03 -19.94 -1.17
C THR A 85 -12.30 -19.68 -1.96
N GLN A 86 -12.41 -20.37 -3.11
CA GLN A 86 -13.71 -20.77 -3.64
C GLN A 86 -14.51 -21.34 -2.47
N LYS A 87 -15.69 -20.77 -2.19
CA LYS A 87 -16.67 -21.46 -1.36
C LYS A 87 -16.91 -22.80 -2.06
N LYS A 88 -16.33 -23.90 -1.57
CA LYS A 88 -16.84 -25.22 -1.92
C LYS A 88 -18.25 -25.24 -1.35
N ASN A 89 -19.23 -25.02 -2.23
CA ASN A 89 -20.63 -25.29 -1.93
C ASN A 89 -20.72 -26.79 -1.68
N ASN A 90 -20.57 -27.21 -0.43
CA ASN A 90 -21.05 -28.50 0.02
C ASN A 90 -22.55 -28.35 0.26
N LEU A 91 -23.32 -28.44 -0.83
CA LEU A 91 -24.68 -28.94 -0.76
C LEU A 91 -24.60 -30.41 -1.17
N LEU A 92 -25.27 -31.25 -0.39
CA LEU A 92 -25.52 -32.67 -0.63
C LEU A 92 -25.96 -32.93 -2.07
#